data_AF-A0A836WET6-F1
#
_entry.id   AF-A0A836WET6-F1
#
_cell.length_a   1.000
_cell.length_b   1.000
_cell.length_c   1.000
_cell.angle_alpha   90.00
_cell.angle_beta   90.00
_cell.angle_gamma   90.00
#
_symmetry.space_group_name_H-M   'P 1'
#
loop_
_entity.id
_entity.type
_entity.pdbx_description
1 polymer ?
#
loop_
_entity_poly.entity_id
_entity_poly.type
_entity_poly.pdbx_seq_one_letter_code
_entity_poly.pdbx_strand_id
1 'polypeptide(L)'
;MPHLICLIFSLTTFPLMASDLAIQQSDENLNQPHKETLTGTLINKPWRKSYDSYCAGGSEYFVLQQANASTITLKYTPPKGDKTLIDFINQQIIITGHFQTESVSPSDRSAANGFISQTLSDTVFCTRFIIEHIKLNQ
;
A
#
# COMPACT_ATOMS: atom_id res chain seq x y z
N MET A 1 75.87 14.28 13.66
CA MET A 1 75.54 14.33 12.22
C MET A 1 74.12 14.83 12.09
N PRO A 2 73.90 16.00 11.44
CA PRO A 2 72.65 16.75 11.55
C PRO A 2 71.61 16.40 10.49
N HIS A 3 70.38 16.80 10.82
CA HIS A 3 69.14 16.75 10.06
C HIS A 3 69.24 17.34 8.64
N LEU A 4 68.56 16.71 7.69
CA LEU A 4 68.04 17.40 6.51
C LEU A 4 66.59 17.00 6.25
N ILE A 5 65.72 17.99 6.42
CA ILE A 5 64.30 18.01 6.10
C ILE A 5 64.16 18.08 4.57
N CYS A 6 63.30 17.26 3.98
CA CYS A 6 62.81 17.49 2.62
C CYS A 6 61.29 17.30 2.60
N LEU A 7 60.59 18.43 2.65
CA LEU A 7 59.16 18.57 2.39
C LEU A 7 58.94 18.51 0.88
N ILE A 8 58.12 17.57 0.40
CA ILE A 8 57.48 17.71 -0.90
C ILE A 8 55.99 17.47 -0.73
N PHE A 9 55.27 18.58 -0.68
CA PHE A 9 53.83 18.68 -0.81
C PHE A 9 53.43 18.17 -2.20
N SER A 10 52.77 17.03 -2.29
CA SER A 10 52.07 16.62 -3.50
C SER A 10 50.63 17.12 -3.44
N LEU A 11 50.36 18.22 -4.14
CA LEU A 11 49.02 18.71 -4.44
C LEU A 11 48.25 17.62 -5.21
N THR A 12 47.29 16.97 -4.57
CA THR A 12 46.28 16.17 -5.28
C THR A 12 45.17 17.10 -5.74
N THR A 13 45.15 17.41 -7.03
CA THR A 13 44.03 18.06 -7.70
C THR A 13 42.84 17.10 -7.72
N PHE A 14 41.82 17.40 -6.90
CA PHE A 14 40.50 16.78 -7.00
C PHE A 14 39.78 17.37 -8.24
N PRO A 15 39.38 16.56 -9.24
CA PRO A 15 38.41 17.02 -10.20
C PRO A 15 37.06 17.18 -9.50
N LEU A 16 36.58 18.42 -9.45
CA LEU A 16 35.23 18.78 -9.04
C LEU A 16 34.26 18.19 -10.08
N MET A 17 33.79 16.98 -9.86
CA MET A 17 32.66 16.41 -10.60
C MET A 17 31.40 17.11 -10.11
N ALA A 18 31.05 18.23 -10.76
CA ALA A 18 29.73 18.81 -10.67
C ALA A 18 28.76 17.80 -11.30
N SER A 19 28.16 16.95 -10.46
CA SER A 19 26.96 16.23 -10.85
C SER A 19 25.83 17.24 -10.89
N ASP A 20 25.54 17.74 -12.09
CA ASP A 20 24.25 18.35 -12.40
C ASP A 20 23.18 17.28 -12.15
N LEU A 21 22.64 17.27 -10.94
CA LEU A 21 21.40 16.60 -10.60
C LEU A 21 20.30 17.34 -11.35
N ALA A 22 20.02 16.90 -12.57
CA ALA A 22 18.77 17.18 -13.24
C ALA A 22 17.64 16.60 -12.37
N ILE A 23 17.11 17.42 -11.46
CA ILE A 23 15.82 17.16 -10.83
C ILE A 23 14.79 17.30 -11.95
N GLN A 24 14.43 16.19 -12.57
CA GLN A 24 13.20 16.09 -13.34
C GLN A 24 12.06 16.22 -12.33
N GLN A 25 11.60 17.46 -12.11
CA GLN A 25 10.33 17.72 -11.46
C GLN A 25 9.25 17.14 -12.38
N SER A 26 8.77 15.95 -12.04
CA SER A 26 7.53 15.42 -12.57
C SER A 26 6.39 16.33 -12.11
N ASP A 27 5.90 17.17 -13.02
CA ASP A 27 4.57 17.76 -12.94
C ASP A 27 3.53 16.63 -13.01
N GLU A 28 3.38 15.91 -11.90
CA GLU A 28 2.39 14.86 -11.74
C GLU A 28 1.05 15.53 -11.43
N ASN A 29 0.09 15.24 -12.30
CA ASN A 29 -1.29 15.66 -12.24
C ASN A 29 -1.90 15.33 -10.86
N LEU A 30 -1.95 16.32 -9.96
CA LEU A 30 -2.38 16.23 -8.55
C LEU A 30 -3.81 15.67 -8.32
N ASN A 31 -4.55 15.37 -9.38
CA ASN A 31 -5.94 14.90 -9.30
C ASN A 31 -6.11 13.39 -9.51
N GLN A 32 -5.07 12.63 -9.84
CA GLN A 32 -5.17 11.17 -9.97
C GLN A 32 -4.56 10.47 -8.76
N PRO A 33 -5.24 9.46 -8.18
CA PRO A 33 -4.67 8.70 -7.08
C PRO A 33 -3.42 7.97 -7.54
N HIS A 34 -2.36 8.04 -6.74
CA HIS A 34 -1.09 7.36 -7.01
C HIS A 34 -1.34 5.85 -7.09
N LYS A 35 -0.90 5.23 -8.19
CA LYS A 35 -1.07 3.79 -8.41
C LYS A 35 0.15 3.03 -7.92
N GLU A 36 -0.10 1.94 -7.22
CA GLU A 36 0.92 1.05 -6.69
C GLU A 36 0.71 -0.37 -7.21
N THR A 37 1.81 -1.13 -7.28
CA THR A 37 1.79 -2.56 -7.58
C THR A 37 2.23 -3.33 -6.35
N LEU A 38 1.36 -4.23 -5.88
CA LEU A 38 1.58 -5.04 -4.70
C LEU A 38 1.61 -6.51 -5.08
N THR A 39 2.44 -7.28 -4.38
CA THR A 39 2.53 -8.74 -4.54
C THR A 39 2.25 -9.41 -3.21
N GLY A 40 1.52 -10.53 -3.24
CA GLY A 40 1.21 -11.30 -2.06
C GLY A 40 0.27 -12.46 -2.35
N THR A 41 -0.16 -13.15 -1.30
CA THR A 41 -1.14 -14.23 -1.39
C THR A 41 -2.53 -13.69 -1.10
N LEU A 42 -3.49 -13.99 -1.98
CA LEU A 42 -4.88 -13.60 -1.74
C LEU A 42 -5.53 -14.54 -0.72
N ILE A 43 -6.15 -13.97 0.30
CA ILE A 43 -6.81 -14.73 1.37
C ILE A 43 -8.23 -14.22 1.55
N ASN A 44 -9.19 -15.13 1.61
CA ASN A 44 -10.53 -14.83 2.09
C ASN A 44 -10.55 -14.92 3.63
N LYS A 45 -11.04 -13.87 4.29
CA LYS A 45 -11.22 -13.82 5.73
C LYS A 45 -12.73 -13.86 6.05
N PRO A 46 -13.15 -14.75 6.95
CA PRO A 46 -14.54 -14.74 7.40
C PRO A 46 -14.83 -13.45 8.16
N TRP A 47 -16.09 -13.03 8.14
CA TRP A 47 -16.51 -11.91 8.97
C TRP A 47 -16.25 -12.19 10.45
N ARG A 48 -15.64 -11.22 11.15
CA ARG A 48 -15.49 -11.23 12.60
C ARG A 48 -15.73 -9.83 13.14
N LYS A 49 -15.99 -9.73 14.44
CA LYS A 49 -16.03 -8.44 15.13
C LYS A 49 -14.60 -7.89 15.24
N SER A 50 -14.13 -7.22 14.19
CA SER A 50 -12.79 -6.61 14.10
C SER A 50 -12.85 -5.33 13.25
N TYR A 51 -11.85 -4.45 13.40
CA TYR A 51 -11.76 -3.21 12.62
C TYR A 51 -11.71 -3.47 11.10
N ASP A 52 -10.92 -4.46 10.65
CA ASP A 52 -10.82 -4.79 9.23
C ASP A 52 -12.15 -5.28 8.64
N SER A 53 -12.85 -6.16 9.36
CA SER A 53 -14.17 -6.63 8.95
C SER A 53 -15.22 -5.51 8.92
N TYR A 54 -15.06 -4.50 9.79
CA TYR A 54 -15.90 -3.30 9.77
C TYR A 54 -15.61 -2.45 8.54
N CYS A 55 -14.34 -2.16 8.25
CA CYS A 55 -13.94 -1.44 7.05
C CYS A 55 -14.27 -2.18 5.74
N ALA A 56 -14.43 -3.49 5.81
CA ALA A 56 -14.90 -4.31 4.70
C ALA A 56 -16.45 -4.32 4.52
N GLY A 57 -17.21 -3.63 5.36
CA GLY A 57 -18.66 -3.49 5.21
C GLY A 57 -19.49 -4.60 5.88
N GLY A 58 -18.92 -5.37 6.81
CA GLY A 58 -19.69 -6.29 7.63
C GLY A 58 -19.95 -7.67 7.01
N SER A 59 -19.16 -8.07 6.00
CA SER A 59 -19.22 -9.40 5.37
C SER A 59 -17.86 -10.11 5.43
N GLU A 60 -17.78 -11.30 4.84
CA GLU A 60 -16.49 -11.87 4.42
C GLU A 60 -15.76 -10.89 3.50
N TYR A 61 -14.43 -10.94 3.54
CA TYR A 61 -13.59 -9.94 2.88
C TYR A 61 -12.26 -10.53 2.45
N PHE A 62 -11.65 -9.89 1.45
CA PHE A 62 -10.37 -10.33 0.90
C PHE A 62 -9.23 -9.48 1.43
N VAL A 63 -8.11 -10.13 1.72
CA VAL A 63 -6.86 -9.47 2.07
C VAL A 63 -5.72 -9.97 1.18
N LEU A 64 -4.77 -9.10 0.88
CA LEU A 64 -3.47 -9.48 0.33
C LEU A 64 -2.50 -9.69 1.50
N GLN A 65 -2.01 -10.90 1.69
CA GLN A 65 -0.94 -11.18 2.66
C GLN A 65 0.42 -11.05 1.98
N GLN A 66 1.24 -10.12 2.47
CA GLN A 66 2.58 -9.87 1.95
C GLN A 66 3.63 -10.74 2.65
N ALA A 67 4.84 -10.81 2.09
CA ALA A 67 5.92 -11.66 2.58
C ALA A 67 6.38 -11.33 4.02
N ASN A 68 6.22 -10.09 4.46
CA ASN A 68 6.48 -9.62 5.82
C ASN A 68 5.32 -9.90 6.81
N ALA A 69 4.36 -10.74 6.41
CA ALA A 69 3.13 -11.06 7.14
C ALA A 69 2.16 -9.89 7.36
N SER A 70 2.37 -8.71 6.77
CA SER A 70 1.35 -7.67 6.74
C SER A 70 0.16 -8.10 5.88
N THR A 71 -1.02 -7.60 6.23
CA THR A 71 -2.25 -7.84 5.47
C THR A 71 -2.86 -6.52 5.04
N ILE A 72 -3.28 -6.45 3.78
CA ILE A 72 -3.93 -5.26 3.21
C ILE A 72 -5.35 -5.64 2.81
N THR A 73 -6.34 -4.93 3.35
CA THR A 73 -7.75 -5.12 3.01
C THR A 73 -8.03 -4.62 1.60
N LEU A 74 -8.70 -5.45 0.81
CA LEU A 74 -8.94 -5.21 -0.61
C LEU A 74 -10.39 -4.80 -0.88
N LYS A 75 -10.57 -3.93 -1.87
CA LYS A 75 -11.88 -3.64 -2.49
C LYS A 75 -11.73 -3.86 -3.99
N TYR A 76 -12.57 -4.75 -4.53
CA TYR A 76 -12.57 -5.07 -5.94
C TYR A 76 -14.00 -5.07 -6.47
N THR A 77 -14.19 -4.32 -7.55
CA THR A 77 -15.41 -4.33 -8.33
C THR A 77 -15.04 -4.93 -9.69
N PRO A 78 -15.29 -6.24 -9.92
CA PRO A 78 -14.95 -6.84 -11.20
C PRO A 78 -15.70 -6.14 -12.33
N PRO A 79 -15.03 -5.83 -13.46
CA PRO A 79 -15.72 -5.53 -14.69
C PRO A 79 -16.69 -6.66 -15.05
N LYS A 80 -17.80 -6.35 -15.73
CA LYS A 80 -18.76 -7.38 -16.15
C LYS A 80 -18.05 -8.43 -17.02
N GLY A 81 -18.07 -9.68 -16.58
CA GLY A 81 -17.49 -10.82 -17.32
C GLY A 81 -16.05 -11.17 -16.96
N ASP A 82 -15.42 -10.45 -16.02
CA ASP A 82 -14.08 -10.80 -15.52
C ASP A 82 -14.11 -11.80 -14.37
N LYS A 83 -12.94 -12.43 -14.15
CA LYS A 83 -12.71 -13.33 -13.02
C LYS A 83 -13.01 -12.63 -11.70
N THR A 84 -13.63 -13.35 -10.78
CA THR A 84 -13.86 -12.86 -9.43
C THR A 84 -12.61 -13.05 -8.58
N LEU A 85 -12.46 -12.33 -7.47
CA LEU A 85 -11.36 -12.59 -6.53
C LEU A 85 -11.35 -14.03 -6.00
N ILE A 86 -12.51 -14.71 -6.02
CA ILE A 86 -12.63 -16.10 -5.59
C ILE A 86 -11.71 -17.02 -6.40
N ASP A 87 -11.52 -16.73 -7.69
CA ASP A 87 -10.69 -17.54 -8.59
C ASP A 87 -9.19 -17.49 -8.26
N PHE A 88 -8.78 -16.58 -7.39
CA PHE A 88 -7.39 -16.33 -7.00
C PHE A 88 -7.11 -16.67 -5.53
N ILE A 89 -8.08 -17.19 -4.77
CA ILE A 89 -7.91 -17.50 -3.34
C ILE A 89 -6.74 -18.48 -3.17
N ASN A 90 -5.89 -18.20 -2.16
CA ASN A 90 -4.68 -18.93 -1.81
C ASN A 90 -3.59 -18.94 -2.89
N GLN A 91 -3.72 -18.14 -3.94
CA GLN A 91 -2.70 -18.00 -4.98
C GLN A 91 -1.86 -16.76 -4.75
N GLN A 92 -0.61 -16.82 -5.20
CA GLN A 92 0.26 -15.66 -5.25
C GLN A 92 -0.12 -14.80 -6.47
N ILE A 93 -0.43 -13.54 -6.21
CA ILE A 93 -0.92 -12.60 -7.22
C ILE A 93 -0.12 -11.30 -7.20
N ILE A 94 -0.17 -10.61 -8.33
CA ILE A 94 0.24 -9.23 -8.47
C ILE A 94 -1.01 -8.40 -8.72
N ILE A 95 -1.24 -7.38 -7.89
CA ILE A 95 -2.34 -6.43 -8.04
C ILE A 95 -1.79 -5.04 -8.31
N THR A 96 -2.48 -4.29 -9.17
CA THR A 96 -2.21 -2.87 -9.41
C THR A 96 -3.48 -2.08 -9.12
N GLY A 97 -3.32 -0.95 -8.44
CA GLY A 97 -4.44 -0.19 -7.90
C GLY A 97 -3.97 0.99 -7.08
N HIS A 98 -4.82 1.49 -6.18
CA HIS A 98 -4.48 2.62 -5.32
C HIS A 98 -5.13 2.49 -3.94
N PHE A 99 -4.55 3.14 -2.93
CA PHE A 99 -5.19 3.24 -1.62
C PHE A 99 -6.31 4.28 -1.63
N GLN A 100 -7.45 3.90 -1.08
CA GLN A 100 -8.59 4.79 -0.89
C GLN A 100 -9.00 4.76 0.58
N THR A 101 -9.12 5.95 1.18
CA THR A 101 -9.62 6.13 2.53
C THR A 101 -11.03 6.68 2.47
N GLU A 102 -11.98 5.96 3.07
CA GLU A 102 -13.38 6.37 3.13
C GLU A 102 -13.81 6.58 4.59
N SER A 103 -14.63 7.61 4.81
CA SER A 103 -15.31 7.82 6.08
C SER A 103 -16.53 6.91 6.19
N VAL A 104 -16.60 6.10 7.24
CA VAL A 104 -17.77 5.29 7.56
C VAL A 104 -18.53 5.93 8.70
N SER A 105 -19.77 6.33 8.42
CA SER A 105 -20.64 6.99 9.38
C SER A 105 -21.25 6.00 10.38
N PRO A 106 -21.53 6.45 11.62
CA PRO A 106 -22.36 5.72 12.57
C PRO A 106 -23.69 5.19 12.07
N SER A 107 -24.35 5.87 11.14
CA SER A 107 -25.66 5.49 10.62
C SER A 107 -25.62 4.26 9.70
N ASP A 108 -24.47 3.99 9.09
CA ASP A 108 -24.30 2.88 8.15
C ASP A 108 -23.92 1.56 8.87
N ARG A 109 -23.94 1.57 10.23
CA ARG A 109 -23.43 0.53 11.14
C ARG A 109 -24.33 -0.70 11.33
N SER A 110 -25.40 -0.86 10.55
CA SER A 110 -26.47 -1.85 10.80
C SER A 110 -26.03 -3.32 10.91
N ALA A 111 -24.81 -3.69 10.47
CA ALA A 111 -24.26 -5.05 10.56
C ALA A 111 -23.27 -5.29 11.72
N ALA A 112 -22.86 -4.25 12.47
CA ALA A 112 -21.73 -4.32 13.41
C ALA A 112 -22.12 -4.19 14.89
N ASN A 113 -23.36 -4.55 15.25
CA ASN A 113 -23.85 -4.50 16.63
C ASN A 113 -23.04 -5.44 17.54
N GLY A 114 -22.00 -4.88 18.17
CA GLY A 114 -21.28 -5.51 19.27
C GLY A 114 -19.75 -5.46 19.22
N PHE A 115 -19.10 -4.76 18.28
CA PHE A 115 -17.66 -4.44 18.41
C PHE A 115 -17.43 -3.01 18.91
N ILE A 116 -18.29 -2.08 18.49
CA ILE A 116 -18.16 -0.66 18.83
C ILE A 116 -19.35 -0.28 19.73
N SER A 117 -19.39 -0.84 20.94
CA SER A 117 -20.28 -0.32 21.98
C SER A 117 -19.50 0.71 22.79
N GLN A 118 -19.93 1.96 22.69
CA GLN A 118 -19.82 3.06 23.67
C GLN A 118 -18.83 4.23 23.50
N THR A 119 -17.97 4.33 22.48
CA THR A 119 -17.00 5.47 22.45
C THR A 119 -16.76 6.22 21.15
N LEU A 120 -17.37 5.84 20.03
CA LEU A 120 -17.15 6.56 18.76
C LEU A 120 -18.46 7.18 18.25
N SER A 121 -18.77 8.37 18.78
CA SER A 121 -19.56 9.40 18.09
C SER A 121 -18.91 9.84 16.77
N ASP A 122 -17.67 9.45 16.56
CA ASP A 122 -16.79 10.03 15.56
C ASP A 122 -16.75 9.19 14.28
N THR A 123 -16.55 9.89 13.18
CA THR A 123 -16.29 9.34 11.85
C THR A 123 -15.09 8.40 11.90
N VAL A 124 -15.27 7.16 11.44
CA VAL A 124 -14.16 6.19 11.31
C VAL A 124 -13.62 6.28 9.89
N PHE A 125 -12.32 6.48 9.74
CA PHE A 125 -11.66 6.42 8.44
C PHE A 125 -11.17 5.00 8.20
N CYS A 126 -11.48 4.45 7.04
CA CYS A 126 -11.12 3.10 6.62
C CYS A 126 -10.30 3.16 5.34
N THR A 127 -9.06 2.68 5.40
CA THR A 127 -8.18 2.59 4.22
C THR A 127 -8.25 1.21 3.60
N ARG A 128 -8.49 1.15 2.29
CA ARG A 128 -8.55 -0.10 1.50
C ARG A 128 -7.77 0.07 0.22
N PHE A 129 -7.25 -1.03 -0.31
CA PHE A 129 -6.61 -1.04 -1.62
C PHE A 129 -7.65 -1.36 -2.70
N ILE A 130 -7.86 -0.42 -3.63
CA ILE A 130 -8.78 -0.55 -4.75
C ILE A 130 -8.05 -1.25 -5.88
N ILE A 131 -8.47 -2.48 -6.20
CA ILE A 131 -7.85 -3.26 -7.26
C ILE A 131 -8.41 -2.79 -8.61
N GLU A 132 -7.52 -2.39 -9.50
CA GLU A 132 -7.86 -2.08 -10.91
C GLU A 132 -7.44 -3.23 -11.83
N HIS A 133 -6.29 -3.85 -11.55
CA HIS A 133 -5.77 -4.98 -12.30
C HIS A 133 -5.27 -6.08 -11.36
N ILE A 134 -5.47 -7.33 -11.76
CA ILE A 134 -5.04 -8.52 -11.03
C ILE A 134 -4.49 -9.56 -12.02
N LYS A 135 -3.39 -10.21 -11.66
CA LYS A 135 -2.84 -11.35 -12.39
C LYS A 135 -2.14 -12.33 -11.45
N LEU A 136 -1.95 -13.56 -11.92
CA LEU A 136 -1.13 -14.54 -11.22
C LEU A 136 0.35 -14.14 -11.23
N ASN A 137 1.03 -14.39 -10.12
CA ASN A 137 2.48 -14.37 -10.07
C ASN A 137 3.00 -15.74 -10.54
N GLN A 138 3.37 -15.83 -11.81
CA GLN A 138 3.91 -17.05 -12.42
C GLN A 138 5.41 -17.15 -12.22
#